data_AF-A0A9D2QYX2-F1
#
_entry.id   AF-A0A9D2QYX2-F1
#
_cell.length_a   1.000
_cell.length_b   1.000
_cell.length_c   1.000
_cell.angle_alpha   90.00
_cell.angle_beta   90.00
_cell.angle_gamma   90.00
#
_symmetry.space_group_name_H-M   'P 1'
#
loop_
_entity.id
_entity.type
_entity.pdbx_description
1 polymer ?
#
loop_
_entity_poly.entity_id
_entity_poly.type
_entity_poly.pdbx_seq_one_letter_code
_entity_poly.pdbx_strand_id
1 'polypeptide(L)'
;MAQNTNASSCGCTPPVPGSLSDSGLSCGKTSCQACHHKKTPRSEAELRNLKNRLNRISGQLAGIGRMLDDNRYCGDILTQVAAVESALQSFGYIILKEHMETCVVEEVQNGNTQIVEEAFELMRKLK
;
A
#
# COMPACT_ATOMS: atom_id res chain seq x y z
N MET A 1 4.63 -28.87 2.97
CA MET A 1 3.16 -29.04 2.99
C MET A 1 2.53 -27.67 3.14
N ALA A 2 1.51 -27.42 2.34
CA ALA A 2 0.96 -26.12 2.00
C ALA A 2 0.33 -25.36 3.18
N GLN A 3 0.46 -24.04 3.18
CA GLN A 3 -0.60 -23.13 3.63
C GLN A 3 -0.70 -21.97 2.64
N ASN A 4 -1.37 -22.28 1.52
CA ASN A 4 -2.08 -21.33 0.69
C ASN A 4 -3.26 -20.79 1.52
N THR A 5 -3.15 -19.56 2.04
CA THR A 5 -4.29 -18.85 2.64
C THR A 5 -4.66 -17.68 1.75
N ASN A 6 -5.45 -18.01 0.74
CA ASN A 6 -6.14 -17.09 -0.12
C ASN A 6 -6.84 -16.00 0.73
N ALA A 7 -6.38 -14.75 0.60
CA ALA A 7 -6.93 -13.55 1.25
C ALA A 7 -8.40 -13.26 0.86
N SER A 8 -8.99 -14.07 -0.03
CA SER A 8 -10.32 -13.88 -0.62
C SER A 8 -11.50 -14.25 0.29
N SER A 9 -11.31 -14.62 1.56
CA SER A 9 -12.39 -15.09 2.45
C SER A 9 -12.77 -14.14 3.59
N CYS A 10 -12.04 -13.04 3.81
CA CYS A 10 -12.44 -12.02 4.77
C CYS A 10 -13.22 -10.92 4.04
N GLY A 11 -14.55 -10.95 4.16
CA GLY A 11 -15.47 -9.90 3.69
C GLY A 11 -15.36 -8.60 4.48
N CYS A 12 -14.14 -8.12 4.73
CA CYS A 12 -13.87 -6.88 5.40
C CYS A 12 -13.91 -5.75 4.37
N THR A 13 -15.00 -5.01 4.31
CA THR A 13 -15.05 -3.76 3.53
C THR A 13 -14.50 -2.61 4.38
N PRO A 14 -13.51 -1.85 3.89
CA PRO A 14 -12.99 -0.70 4.61
C PRO A 14 -14.08 0.38 4.77
N PRO A 15 -14.01 1.21 5.82
CA PRO A 15 -14.92 2.33 5.97
C PRO A 15 -14.78 3.31 4.79
N VAL A 16 -15.90 3.61 4.14
CA VAL A 16 -15.99 4.58 3.03
C VAL A 16 -16.24 5.98 3.61
N PRO A 17 -15.48 7.01 3.22
CA PRO A 17 -15.75 8.38 3.65
C PRO A 17 -17.16 8.82 3.19
N GLY A 18 -17.98 9.34 4.11
CA GLY A 18 -19.30 9.92 3.78
C GLY A 18 -20.53 9.06 4.10
N SER A 19 -20.40 7.84 4.64
CA SER A 19 -21.54 7.08 5.16
C SER A 19 -21.78 7.39 6.65
N LEU A 20 -22.83 8.14 6.96
CA LEU A 20 -23.34 8.37 8.33
C LEU A 20 -24.03 7.10 8.88
N SER A 21 -23.28 6.02 9.04
CA SER A 21 -23.71 4.84 9.80
C SER A 21 -22.66 4.52 10.85
N ASP A 22 -22.81 5.16 12.00
CA ASP A 22 -21.99 5.05 13.20
C ASP A 22 -22.28 3.71 13.93
N SER A 23 -22.13 2.60 13.21
CA SER A 23 -22.43 1.25 13.69
C SER A 23 -21.16 0.43 13.66
N GLY A 24 -20.69 0.10 14.86
CA GLY A 24 -19.35 -0.40 15.12
C GLY A 24 -18.89 -1.57 14.24
N LEU A 25 -17.56 -1.71 14.20
CA LEU A 25 -16.85 -2.88 13.70
C LEU A 25 -17.46 -4.18 14.28
N SER A 26 -18.40 -4.77 13.56
CA SER A 26 -18.87 -6.12 13.82
C SER A 26 -18.00 -7.08 13.03
N CYS A 27 -16.80 -7.35 13.56
CA CYS A 27 -16.05 -8.54 13.17
C CYS A 27 -16.75 -9.74 13.81
N GLY A 28 -17.76 -10.28 13.12
CA GLY A 28 -18.56 -11.43 13.55
C GLY A 28 -17.82 -12.77 13.54
N LYS A 29 -16.57 -12.81 14.03
CA LYS A 29 -15.79 -14.02 14.37
C LYS A 29 -14.62 -13.61 15.29
N THR A 30 -14.61 -14.20 16.48
CA THR A 30 -13.56 -14.12 17.50
C THR A 30 -12.24 -14.58 16.87
N SER A 31 -11.22 -13.72 16.90
CA SER A 31 -9.88 -13.94 16.33
C SER A 31 -9.81 -13.87 14.79
N CYS A 32 -9.75 -12.64 14.27
CA CYS A 32 -9.15 -12.38 12.98
C CYS A 32 -7.86 -11.59 13.21
N GLN A 33 -6.73 -12.31 13.35
CA GLN A 33 -5.39 -11.75 13.58
C GLN A 33 -4.80 -11.07 12.31
N ALA A 34 -5.58 -10.99 11.22
CA ALA A 34 -5.08 -10.77 9.86
C ALA A 34 -5.43 -9.39 9.24
N CYS A 35 -6.14 -8.53 9.97
CA CYS A 35 -6.65 -7.27 9.44
C CYS A 35 -5.92 -6.06 10.02
N HIS A 36 -4.65 -5.85 9.62
CA HIS A 36 -3.88 -4.66 10.00
C HIS A 36 -4.31 -3.44 9.17
N HIS A 37 -5.41 -2.79 9.58
CA HIS A 37 -5.93 -1.59 8.93
C HIS A 37 -5.33 -0.33 9.56
N LYS A 38 -5.11 0.70 8.73
CA LYS A 38 -4.77 2.04 9.20
C LYS A 38 -5.93 2.57 10.07
N LYS A 39 -5.62 3.03 11.29
CA LYS A 39 -6.63 3.58 12.24
C LYS A 39 -7.31 4.84 11.68
N THR A 40 -6.54 5.73 11.07
CA THR A 40 -7.04 6.94 10.41
C THR A 40 -7.30 6.69 8.92
N PRO A 41 -8.58 6.67 8.46
CA PRO A 41 -8.90 6.48 7.06
C PRO A 41 -8.28 7.58 6.19
N ARG A 42 -7.91 7.22 4.96
CA ARG A 42 -7.44 8.20 3.96
C ARG A 42 -8.60 9.03 3.46
N SER A 43 -8.35 10.30 3.19
CA SER A 43 -9.33 11.13 2.46
C SER A 43 -9.54 10.59 1.04
N GLU A 44 -10.68 10.90 0.43
CA GLU A 44 -10.95 10.50 -0.95
C GLU A 44 -9.92 11.06 -1.94
N ALA A 45 -9.46 12.29 -1.70
CA ALA A 45 -8.46 12.96 -2.53
C ALA A 45 -7.10 12.24 -2.47
N GLU A 46 -6.65 11.87 -1.28
CA GLU A 46 -5.41 11.10 -1.07
C GLU A 46 -5.52 9.71 -1.71
N LEU A 47 -6.61 9.00 -1.45
CA LEU A 47 -6.85 7.68 -2.02
C LEU A 47 -6.83 7.72 -3.54
N ARG A 48 -7.48 8.73 -4.14
CA ARG A 48 -7.47 8.95 -5.59
C ARG A 48 -6.06 9.25 -6.11
N ASN A 49 -5.28 10.08 -5.41
CA ASN A 49 -3.91 10.40 -5.79
C ASN A 49 -3.01 9.15 -5.80
N LEU A 50 -3.06 8.36 -4.73
CA LEU A 50 -2.30 7.11 -4.60
C LEU A 50 -2.68 6.10 -5.68
N LYS A 51 -3.99 5.90 -5.90
CA LYS A 51 -4.49 5.02 -6.98
C LYS A 51 -4.04 5.50 -8.36
N ASN A 52 -4.06 6.80 -8.63
CA ASN A 52 -3.60 7.35 -9.91
C ASN A 52 -2.11 7.08 -10.15
N ARG A 53 -1.27 7.21 -9.12
CA ARG A 53 0.16 6.87 -9.22
C ARG A 53 0.35 5.39 -9.49
N LEU A 54 -0.34 4.53 -8.74
CA LEU A 54 -0.28 3.09 -8.91
C LEU A 54 -0.72 2.67 -10.32
N ASN A 55 -1.82 3.24 -10.83
CA ASN A 55 -2.32 2.95 -12.18
C ASN A 55 -1.30 3.34 -13.27
N ARG A 56 -0.56 4.44 -13.08
CA ARG A 56 0.54 4.80 -14.01
C ARG A 56 1.64 3.76 -14.00
N ILE A 57 2.06 3.29 -12.82
CA ILE A 57 3.06 2.23 -12.66
C ILE A 57 2.59 0.93 -13.31
N SER A 58 1.33 0.53 -13.10
CA SER A 58 0.73 -0.63 -13.78
C SER A 58 0.71 -0.46 -15.30
N GLY A 59 0.45 0.74 -15.80
CA GLY A 59 0.53 1.06 -17.23
C GLY A 59 1.94 0.92 -17.79
N GLN A 60 2.98 1.29 -17.03
CA GLN A 60 4.38 1.08 -17.43
C GLN A 60 4.72 -0.42 -17.49
N LEU A 61 4.30 -1.22 -16.50
CA LEU A 61 4.46 -2.68 -16.52
C LEU A 61 3.78 -3.34 -17.72
N ALA A 62 2.54 -2.93 -18.02
CA ALA A 62 1.83 -3.38 -19.23
C ALA A 62 2.52 -2.90 -20.52
N GLY A 63 3.18 -1.74 -20.48
CA GLY A 63 4.05 -1.27 -21.55
C GLY A 63 5.21 -2.22 -21.81
N ILE A 64 5.94 -2.63 -20.76
CA ILE A 64 7.05 -3.58 -20.84
C ILE A 64 6.61 -4.92 -21.45
N GLY A 65 5.43 -5.43 -21.05
CA GLY A 65 4.87 -6.64 -21.65
C GLY A 65 4.72 -6.53 -23.17
N ARG A 66 4.15 -5.43 -23.67
CA ARG A 66 4.04 -5.17 -25.11
C ARG A 66 5.40 -5.05 -25.80
N MET A 67 6.41 -4.47 -25.13
CA MET A 67 7.76 -4.40 -25.69
C MET A 67 8.39 -5.78 -25.91
N LEU A 68 8.03 -6.78 -25.08
CA LEU A 68 8.45 -8.17 -25.27
C LEU A 68 7.73 -8.80 -26.46
N ASP A 69 6.41 -8.60 -26.56
CA ASP A 69 5.61 -9.11 -27.69
C ASP A 69 6.10 -8.54 -29.03
N ASP A 70 6.51 -7.27 -29.03
CA ASP A 70 7.07 -6.56 -30.19
C ASP A 70 8.56 -6.89 -30.44
N ASN A 71 9.17 -7.77 -29.64
CA ASN A 71 10.59 -8.14 -29.71
C ASN A 71 11.54 -6.92 -29.74
N ARG A 72 11.27 -5.92 -28.89
CA ARG A 72 12.07 -4.70 -28.81
C ARG A 72 13.47 -4.94 -28.26
N TYR A 73 14.37 -4.02 -28.58
CA TYR A 73 15.76 -4.07 -28.12
C TYR A 73 15.86 -4.11 -26.59
N CYS A 74 16.68 -5.02 -26.08
CA CYS A 74 16.84 -5.26 -24.65
C CYS A 74 17.19 -4.00 -23.86
N GLY A 75 18.01 -3.10 -24.43
CA GLY A 75 18.38 -1.84 -23.78
C GLY A 75 17.19 -0.91 -23.53
N ASP A 76 16.22 -0.88 -24.45
CA ASP A 76 15.00 -0.08 -24.27
C ASP A 76 14.13 -0.66 -23.15
N ILE A 77 14.02 -1.99 -23.11
CA ILE A 77 13.27 -2.72 -22.06
C ILE A 77 13.89 -2.44 -20.70
N LEU A 78 15.21 -2.57 -20.56
CA LEU A 78 15.92 -2.28 -19.32
C LEU A 78 15.74 -0.83 -18.87
N THR A 79 15.70 0.11 -19.80
CA THR A 79 15.42 1.53 -19.50
C THR A 79 14.01 1.70 -18.92
N GLN A 80 13.01 1.00 -19.45
CA GLN A 80 11.64 1.03 -18.90
C GLN A 80 11.53 0.33 -17.55
N VAL A 81 12.25 -0.77 -17.34
CA VAL A 81 12.33 -1.44 -16.03
C VAL A 81 12.88 -0.48 -14.97
N ALA A 82 13.99 0.20 -15.25
CA ALA A 82 14.55 1.20 -14.34
C ALA A 82 13.58 2.35 -14.04
N ALA A 83 12.81 2.78 -15.04
CA ALA A 83 11.77 3.80 -14.84
C ALA A 83 10.63 3.33 -13.92
N VAL A 84 10.24 2.04 -14.00
CA VAL A 84 9.24 1.43 -13.11
C VAL A 84 9.77 1.31 -11.69
N GLU A 85 11.01 0.86 -11.52
CA GLU A 85 11.66 0.74 -10.21
C GLU A 85 11.71 2.11 -9.51
N SER A 86 12.14 3.16 -10.21
CA SER A 86 12.15 4.52 -9.67
C SER A 86 10.74 5.01 -9.28
N ALA A 87 9.73 4.70 -10.10
CA ALA A 87 8.35 5.06 -9.79
C ALA A 87 7.80 4.32 -8.56
N LEU A 88 8.15 3.04 -8.40
CA LEU A 88 7.79 2.23 -7.22
C LEU A 88 8.48 2.75 -5.96
N GLN A 89 9.77 3.09 -6.02
CA GLN A 89 10.50 3.69 -4.90
C GLN A 89 9.85 5.02 -4.49
N SER A 90 9.57 5.90 -5.45
CA SER A 90 8.87 7.17 -5.21
C SER A 90 7.50 6.96 -4.55
N PHE A 91 6.73 5.97 -5.03
CA PHE A 91 5.45 5.62 -4.42
C PHE A 91 5.61 5.11 -2.98
N GLY A 92 6.61 4.26 -2.72
CA GLY A 92 6.95 3.77 -1.38
C GLY A 92 7.25 4.90 -0.41
N TYR A 93 8.03 5.91 -0.81
CA TYR A 93 8.32 7.07 0.03
C TYR A 93 7.10 7.93 0.35
N ILE A 94 6.14 8.05 -0.58
CA ILE A 94 4.89 8.77 -0.32
C ILE A 94 4.08 8.06 0.78
N ILE A 95 3.98 6.73 0.71
CA ILE A 95 3.30 5.93 1.73
C ILE A 95 4.03 6.02 3.08
N LEU A 96 5.37 5.95 3.07
CA LEU A 96 6.18 6.08 4.29
C LEU A 96 5.99 7.46 4.94
N LYS A 97 6.00 8.53 4.15
CA LYS A 97 5.74 9.89 4.65
C LYS A 97 4.38 9.98 5.32
N GLU A 98 3.33 9.46 4.67
CA GLU A 98 1.99 9.42 5.25
C GLU A 98 1.98 8.64 6.58
N HIS A 99 2.66 7.49 6.63
CA HIS A 99 2.77 6.67 7.84
C HIS A 99 3.47 7.42 8.99
N MET A 100 4.54 8.17 8.69
CA MET A 100 5.23 9.01 9.68
C MET A 100 4.32 10.13 10.20
N GLU A 101 3.60 10.80 9.31
CA GLU A 101 2.76 11.96 9.67
C GLU A 101 1.49 11.59 10.42
N THR A 102 0.97 10.36 10.25
CA THR A 102 -0.26 9.91 10.92
C THR A 102 0.00 8.83 11.97
N CYS A 103 0.31 7.60 11.55
CA CYS A 103 0.29 6.45 12.46
C CYS A 103 1.37 6.57 13.53
N VAL A 104 2.58 6.99 13.15
CA VAL A 104 3.69 7.16 14.10
C VAL A 104 3.39 8.29 15.08
N VAL A 105 2.94 9.45 14.59
CA VAL A 105 2.60 10.59 15.46
C VAL A 105 1.50 10.24 16.45
N GLU A 106 0.42 9.59 15.99
CA GLU A 106 -0.69 9.14 16.83
C GLU A 106 -0.20 8.17 17.94
N GLU A 107 0.58 7.16 17.57
CA GLU A 107 1.08 6.16 18.54
C GLU A 107 2.08 6.75 19.54
N VAL A 108 2.96 7.66 19.10
CA VAL A 108 3.89 8.36 19.98
C VAL A 108 3.14 9.25 20.98
N GLN A 109 2.09 9.96 20.54
CA GLN A 109 1.23 10.75 21.42
C GLN A 109 0.49 9.88 22.46
N ASN A 110 0.17 8.64 22.08
CA ASN A 110 -0.42 7.65 22.98
C ASN A 110 0.62 6.95 23.90
N GLY A 111 1.89 7.35 23.84
CA GLY A 111 2.97 6.80 24.66
C GLY A 111 3.57 5.49 24.12
N ASN A 112 3.17 5.04 22.94
CA ASN A 112 3.72 3.84 22.31
C ASN A 112 4.89 4.20 21.37
N THR A 113 6.10 4.21 21.92
CA THR A 113 7.33 4.52 21.15
C THR A 113 7.85 3.35 20.32
N GLN A 114 7.32 2.13 20.50
CA GLN A 114 7.74 0.95 19.72
C GLN A 114 7.46 1.12 18.22
N ILE A 115 6.48 1.96 17.86
CA ILE A 115 6.14 2.28 16.48
C ILE A 115 7.31 2.92 15.70
N VAL A 116 8.25 3.57 16.39
CA VAL A 116 9.41 4.20 15.77
C VAL A 116 10.39 3.15 15.24
N GLU A 117 10.56 2.04 15.97
CA GLU A 117 11.38 0.92 15.52
C GLU A 117 10.73 0.24 14.30
N GLU A 118 9.41 0.05 14.31
CA GLU A 118 8.66 -0.47 13.16
C GLU A 118 8.86 0.41 11.92
N ALA A 119 8.70 1.73 12.08
CA ALA A 119 8.91 2.72 11.04
C ALA A 119 10.33 2.64 10.43
N PHE A 120 11.35 2.50 11.27
CA PHE A 120 12.74 2.37 10.83
C PHE A 120 12.97 1.08 10.04
N GLU A 121 12.43 -0.05 10.50
CA GLU A 121 12.52 -1.32 9.78
C GLU A 121 11.80 -1.30 8.44
N LEU A 122 10.68 -0.59 8.33
CA LEU A 122 10.00 -0.37 7.05
C LEU A 122 10.84 0.49 6.08
N MET A 123 11.45 1.57 6.59
CA MET A 123 12.36 2.40 5.78
C MET A 123 13.54 1.58 5.24
N ARG A 124 14.11 0.68 6.05
CA ARG A 124 15.24 -0.17 5.65
C ARG A 124 14.90 -1.13 4.49
N LYS A 125 13.63 -1.51 4.34
CA LYS A 125 13.12 -2.37 3.26
C LYS A 125 12.90 -1.62 1.94
N LEU A 126 12.73 -0.30 2.00
CA LEU A 126 12.60 0.59 0.84
C LEU A 126 14.00 1.02 0.38
N LYS A 127 14.73 0.10 -0.26
CA LYS A 127 16.04 0.35 -0.88
C LYS A 127 15.96 0.39 -2.39
#